data_AF-A0A2I0QAL1-F1
#
_entry.id   AF-A0A2I0QAL1-F1
#
_cell.length_a   1.000
_cell.length_b   1.000
_cell.length_c   1.000
_cell.angle_alpha   90.00
_cell.angle_beta   90.00
_cell.angle_gamma   90.00
#
_symmetry.space_group_name_H-M   'P 1'
#
loop_
_entity.id
_entity.type
_entity.pdbx_description
1 polymer ?
#
loop_
_entity_poly.entity_id
_entity_poly.type
_entity_poly.pdbx_seq_one_letter_code
_entity_poly.pdbx_strand_id
1 'polypeptide(L)'
;NLAYEIVEFEKVIESQYITRSMSNRADELAIQAKELSLKNVRISKLSNLSLQLYSLFLKEGYVKDDAGLKRVTAYFERKLPKYKFSELGFREKLFLYQAYLWHSFILQDFVLSYRYSQKWVDLFEENPEMKIQNPVFYLKGVNYLLESLYLIKHKTKYNKVLENLTADIKDENITMNENTKTLAFLYFNQNKLNYYFLEGRFTEGLSFVTTLLNKIPKYENNIDAHHIMVFYYKIACMYFGAGKNEECIFYLEKIIDNKELKMREDLLCFSRVLNLVAHYDAGLDDNIDKLIVSTYQFLIKMNDLHQVQRKMIQFLKNLKNIYPQELHKAFIALHSELLKYENHPYEKRAFLYLDILSWLESKIQHVSVEEIIRQKAGKLVK
;
A
#
# COMPACT_ATOMS: atom_id res chain seq x y z
N ASN A 1 -18.67 1.27 -24.60
CA ASN A 1 -19.46 0.17 -25.19
C ASN A 1 -20.89 0.60 -25.45
N LEU A 2 -21.73 0.88 -24.45
CA LEU A 2 -23.14 1.27 -24.70
C LEU A 2 -23.31 2.43 -25.70
N ALA A 3 -22.57 3.53 -25.55
CA ALA A 3 -22.63 4.64 -26.52
C ALA A 3 -22.24 4.23 -27.96
N TYR A 4 -21.29 3.30 -28.11
CA TYR A 4 -20.90 2.78 -29.42
C TYR A 4 -22.01 1.89 -30.00
N GLU A 5 -22.61 1.03 -29.18
CA GLU A 5 -23.75 0.19 -29.58
C GLU A 5 -24.96 1.03 -29.98
N ILE A 6 -25.22 2.13 -29.28
CA ILE A 6 -26.28 3.09 -29.64
C ILE A 6 -26.00 3.69 -31.02
N VAL A 7 -24.78 4.20 -31.27
CA VAL A 7 -24.41 4.77 -32.58
C VAL A 7 -24.46 3.72 -33.70
N GLU A 8 -24.03 2.49 -33.44
CA GLU A 8 -24.16 1.39 -34.40
C GLU A 8 -25.63 1.06 -34.68
N PHE A 9 -26.49 1.09 -33.67
CA PHE A 9 -27.94 0.93 -33.85
C PHE A 9 -28.56 2.08 -34.65
N GLU A 10 -28.17 3.33 -34.38
CA GLU A 10 -28.59 4.49 -35.18
C GLU A 10 -28.17 4.36 -36.64
N LYS A 11 -26.96 3.85 -36.92
CA LYS A 11 -26.52 3.56 -38.30
C LYS A 11 -27.39 2.52 -38.99
N VAL A 12 -27.84 1.49 -38.26
CA VAL A 12 -28.77 0.48 -38.79
C VAL A 12 -30.11 1.12 -39.14
N ILE A 13 -30.67 1.95 -38.26
CA ILE A 13 -31.91 2.69 -38.53
C ILE A 13 -31.76 3.58 -39.76
N GLU A 14 -30.70 4.40 -39.80
CA GLU A 14 -30.44 5.33 -40.91
C GLU A 14 -30.26 4.60 -42.24
N SER A 15 -29.70 3.39 -42.24
CA SER A 15 -29.56 2.57 -43.46
C SER A 15 -30.87 1.97 -43.97
N GLN A 16 -31.87 1.79 -43.09
CA GLN A 16 -33.13 1.10 -43.40
C GLN A 16 -34.26 2.05 -43.82
N TYR A 17 -34.18 3.32 -43.41
CA TYR A 17 -35.18 4.32 -43.74
C TYR A 17 -34.56 5.37 -44.64
N ILE A 18 -35.22 5.74 -45.74
CA ILE A 18 -34.94 7.01 -46.44
C ILE A 18 -35.46 8.12 -45.52
N THR A 19 -34.73 8.39 -44.45
CA THR A 19 -35.03 9.50 -43.57
C THR A 19 -34.75 10.77 -44.37
N ARG A 20 -35.77 11.60 -44.61
CA ARG A 20 -35.56 12.96 -45.17
C ARG A 20 -34.80 13.88 -44.21
N SER A 21 -34.30 13.35 -43.09
CA SER A 21 -33.51 14.06 -42.11
C SER A 21 -32.09 14.24 -42.64
N MET A 22 -31.75 15.51 -42.87
CA MET A 22 -30.39 16.06 -42.96
C MET A 22 -29.38 15.25 -43.78
N SER A 23 -28.99 15.78 -44.96
CA SER A 23 -28.04 15.20 -45.91
C SER A 23 -26.68 14.71 -45.34
N ASN A 24 -26.35 15.01 -44.09
CA ASN A 24 -25.06 14.75 -43.46
C ASN A 24 -25.12 13.76 -42.27
N ARG A 25 -26.30 13.24 -41.89
CA ARG A 25 -26.41 12.41 -40.67
C ARG A 25 -25.60 11.12 -40.75
N ALA A 26 -25.59 10.46 -41.90
CA ALA A 26 -24.79 9.26 -42.12
C ALA A 26 -23.27 9.51 -41.90
N ASP A 27 -22.76 10.64 -42.38
CA ASP A 27 -21.35 11.03 -42.20
C ASP A 27 -21.02 11.33 -40.73
N GLU A 28 -21.92 12.04 -40.03
CA GLU A 28 -21.78 12.29 -38.59
C GLU A 28 -21.72 10.98 -37.79
N LEU A 29 -22.63 10.04 -38.07
CA LEU A 29 -22.67 8.73 -37.42
C LEU A 29 -21.40 7.92 -37.69
N ALA A 30 -20.87 7.99 -38.91
CA ALA A 30 -19.61 7.32 -39.27
C ALA A 30 -18.42 7.90 -38.47
N ILE A 31 -18.35 9.23 -38.32
CA ILE A 31 -17.32 9.90 -37.51
C ILE A 31 -17.46 9.52 -36.04
N GLN A 32 -18.67 9.61 -35.47
CA GLN A 32 -18.94 9.26 -34.08
C GLN A 32 -18.59 7.80 -33.76
N ALA A 33 -18.97 6.86 -34.64
CA ALA A 33 -18.64 5.45 -34.49
C ALA A 33 -17.12 5.23 -34.46
N LYS A 34 -16.38 5.89 -35.37
CA LYS A 34 -14.92 5.82 -35.42
C LYS A 34 -14.28 6.37 -34.14
N GLU A 35 -14.73 7.52 -33.66
CA GLU A 35 -14.21 8.14 -32.42
C GLU A 35 -14.48 7.26 -31.18
N LEU A 36 -15.70 6.75 -31.06
CA LEU A 36 -16.09 5.85 -29.97
C LEU A 36 -15.30 4.53 -30.02
N SER A 37 -15.07 3.99 -31.21
CA SER A 37 -14.23 2.80 -31.41
C SER A 37 -12.80 3.05 -30.94
N LEU A 38 -12.18 4.15 -31.37
CA LEU A 38 -10.83 4.53 -30.93
C LEU A 38 -10.76 4.71 -29.40
N LYS A 39 -11.76 5.36 -28.80
CA LYS A 39 -11.87 5.52 -27.35
C LYS A 39 -11.97 4.18 -26.63
N ASN A 40 -12.81 3.26 -27.11
CA ASN A 40 -12.93 1.91 -26.53
C ASN A 40 -11.61 1.13 -26.62
N VAL A 41 -10.89 1.23 -27.75
CA VAL A 41 -9.57 0.61 -27.91
C VAL A 41 -8.55 1.18 -26.93
N ARG A 42 -8.51 2.51 -26.74
CA ARG A 42 -7.62 3.15 -25.76
C ARG A 42 -7.96 2.72 -24.33
N ILE A 43 -9.24 2.75 -23.95
CA ILE A 43 -9.70 2.29 -22.62
C ILE A 43 -9.26 0.85 -22.38
N SER A 44 -9.52 -0.06 -23.31
CA SER A 44 -9.17 -1.47 -23.19
C SER A 44 -7.66 -1.67 -23.02
N LYS A 45 -6.83 -0.98 -23.82
CA LYS A 45 -5.37 -1.06 -23.68
C LYS A 45 -4.89 -0.56 -22.32
N LEU A 46 -5.40 0.59 -21.87
CA LEU A 46 -5.00 1.19 -20.58
C LEU A 46 -5.49 0.36 -19.38
N SER A 47 -6.74 -0.13 -19.42
CA SER A 47 -7.29 -0.97 -18.34
C SER A 47 -6.53 -2.29 -18.24
N ASN A 48 -6.20 -2.91 -19.37
CA ASN A 48 -5.42 -4.15 -19.41
C ASN A 48 -4.01 -3.92 -18.87
N LEU A 49 -3.34 -2.83 -19.27
CA LEU A 49 -2.02 -2.49 -18.75
C LEU A 49 -2.06 -2.27 -17.23
N SER A 50 -3.01 -1.46 -16.74
CA SER A 50 -3.21 -1.22 -15.31
C SER A 50 -3.42 -2.53 -14.54
N LEU A 51 -4.33 -3.39 -15.01
CA LEU A 51 -4.63 -4.67 -14.37
C LEU A 51 -3.43 -5.62 -14.36
N GLN A 52 -2.68 -5.68 -15.45
CA GLN A 52 -1.49 -6.53 -15.57
C GLN A 52 -0.38 -6.06 -14.62
N LEU A 53 -0.16 -4.74 -14.51
CA LEU A 53 0.80 -4.19 -13.55
C LEU A 53 0.36 -4.41 -12.11
N TYR A 54 -0.94 -4.25 -11.81
CA TYR A 54 -1.47 -4.57 -10.48
C TYR A 54 -1.26 -6.04 -10.13
N SER A 55 -1.56 -6.96 -11.06
CA SER A 55 -1.34 -8.40 -10.87
C SER A 55 0.15 -8.71 -10.69
N LEU A 56 1.03 -8.05 -11.44
CA LEU A 56 2.48 -8.18 -11.27
C LEU A 56 2.93 -7.70 -9.88
N PHE A 57 2.44 -6.56 -9.42
CA PHE A 57 2.74 -6.04 -8.09
C PHE A 57 2.28 -6.99 -6.98
N LEU A 58 1.07 -7.56 -7.09
CA LEU A 58 0.59 -8.54 -6.11
C LEU A 58 1.44 -9.83 -6.07
N LYS A 59 1.98 -10.25 -7.22
CA LYS A 59 2.73 -11.49 -7.35
C LYS A 59 4.22 -11.36 -7.02
N GLU A 60 4.87 -10.34 -7.55
CA GLU A 60 6.33 -10.15 -7.45
C GLU A 60 6.73 -9.05 -6.45
N GLY A 61 5.79 -8.19 -6.04
CA GLY A 61 6.05 -7.04 -5.18
C GLY A 61 6.94 -6.00 -5.86
N TYR A 62 7.87 -5.46 -5.08
CA TYR A 62 8.85 -4.48 -5.54
C TYR A 62 10.01 -5.12 -6.31
N VAL A 63 10.52 -4.43 -7.33
CA VAL A 63 11.75 -4.86 -8.03
C VAL A 63 12.91 -5.02 -7.05
N LYS A 64 13.71 -6.08 -7.27
CA LYS A 64 14.81 -6.48 -6.39
C LYS A 64 16.19 -6.12 -6.97
N ASP A 65 16.26 -5.84 -8.26
CA ASP A 65 17.50 -5.60 -9.02
C ASP A 65 17.24 -4.81 -10.33
N ASP A 66 18.33 -4.47 -11.02
CA ASP A 66 18.32 -3.77 -12.31
C ASP A 66 17.62 -4.56 -13.43
N ALA A 67 17.69 -5.90 -13.40
CA ALA A 67 17.08 -6.72 -14.43
C ALA A 67 15.54 -6.65 -14.33
N GLY A 68 15.01 -6.73 -13.10
CA GLY A 68 13.61 -6.50 -12.78
C GLY A 68 13.16 -5.09 -13.19
N LEU A 69 13.94 -4.06 -12.84
CA LEU A 69 13.67 -2.67 -13.23
C LEU A 69 13.51 -2.55 -14.76
N LYS A 70 14.52 -2.96 -15.53
CA LYS A 70 14.51 -2.89 -17.00
C LYS A 70 13.35 -3.66 -17.63
N ARG A 71 13.06 -4.86 -17.11
CA ARG A 71 11.98 -5.72 -17.59
C ARG A 71 10.60 -5.07 -17.41
N VAL A 72 10.35 -4.47 -16.24
CA VAL A 72 9.07 -3.79 -15.95
C VAL A 72 8.93 -2.51 -16.76
N THR A 73 9.99 -1.69 -16.83
CA THR A 73 9.97 -0.46 -17.63
C THR A 73 9.74 -0.74 -19.11
N ALA A 74 10.47 -1.70 -19.69
CA ALA A 74 10.27 -2.08 -21.10
C ALA A 74 8.87 -2.65 -21.35
N TYR A 75 8.31 -3.40 -20.40
CA TYR A 75 6.94 -3.89 -20.48
C TYR A 75 5.93 -2.73 -20.51
N PHE A 76 6.08 -1.78 -19.60
CA PHE A 76 5.23 -0.59 -19.48
C PHE A 76 5.25 0.23 -20.76
N GLU A 77 6.44 0.63 -21.22
CA GLU A 77 6.62 1.48 -22.40
C GLU A 77 6.05 0.82 -23.67
N ARG A 78 6.27 -0.49 -23.84
CA ARG A 78 5.77 -1.24 -25.00
C ARG A 78 4.24 -1.34 -25.00
N LYS A 79 3.61 -1.48 -23.83
CA LYS A 79 2.16 -1.70 -23.70
C LYS A 79 1.37 -0.41 -23.58
N LEU A 80 2.00 0.70 -23.22
CA LEU A 80 1.36 2.01 -23.15
C LEU A 80 0.91 2.44 -24.56
N PRO A 81 -0.40 2.62 -24.82
CA PRO A 81 -0.86 3.07 -26.12
C PRO A 81 -0.38 4.50 -26.39
N LYS A 82 -0.26 4.87 -27.67
CA LYS A 82 -0.11 6.29 -28.04
C LYS A 82 -1.42 7.04 -27.73
N TYR A 83 -1.30 8.20 -27.10
CA TYR A 83 -2.44 9.07 -26.79
C TYR A 83 -2.04 10.54 -26.81
N LYS A 84 -3.03 11.41 -27.03
CA LYS A 84 -2.95 12.85 -26.73
C LYS A 84 -3.76 13.10 -25.47
N PHE A 85 -3.15 13.72 -24.47
CA PHE A 85 -3.78 13.87 -23.16
C PHE A 85 -5.09 14.67 -23.19
N SER A 86 -5.17 15.70 -24.05
CA SER A 86 -6.37 16.52 -24.26
C SER A 86 -7.57 15.74 -24.79
N GLU A 87 -7.35 14.58 -25.41
CA GLU A 87 -8.39 13.73 -26.00
C GLU A 87 -8.88 12.65 -25.03
N LEU A 88 -8.34 12.56 -23.81
CA LEU A 88 -8.69 11.52 -22.85
C LEU A 88 -9.90 11.93 -22.00
N GLY A 89 -10.91 11.07 -21.98
CA GLY A 89 -12.02 11.18 -21.04
C GLY A 89 -11.70 10.64 -19.64
N PHE A 90 -12.66 10.72 -18.73
CA PHE A 90 -12.54 10.27 -17.33
C PHE A 90 -11.95 8.85 -17.20
N ARG A 91 -12.57 7.84 -17.84
CA ARG A 91 -12.12 6.44 -17.72
C ARG A 91 -10.72 6.19 -18.28
N GLU A 92 -10.35 6.88 -19.36
CA GLU A 92 -9.01 6.76 -19.95
C GLU A 92 -7.95 7.35 -19.01
N LYS A 93 -8.21 8.55 -18.46
CA LYS A 93 -7.35 9.18 -17.46
C LYS A 93 -7.22 8.30 -16.21
N LEU A 94 -8.33 7.75 -15.72
CA LEU A 94 -8.36 6.86 -14.56
C LEU A 94 -7.40 5.66 -14.75
N PHE A 95 -7.56 4.90 -15.84
CA PHE A 95 -6.71 3.74 -16.08
C PHE A 95 -5.26 4.11 -16.41
N LEU A 96 -5.04 5.25 -17.06
CA LEU A 96 -3.70 5.79 -17.29
C LEU A 96 -3.00 6.08 -15.95
N TYR A 97 -3.65 6.79 -15.04
CA TYR A 97 -3.09 7.12 -13.73
C TYR A 97 -2.85 5.88 -12.88
N GLN A 98 -3.76 4.90 -12.90
CA GLN A 98 -3.53 3.62 -12.24
C GLN A 98 -2.33 2.86 -12.83
N ALA A 99 -2.20 2.81 -14.16
CA ALA A 99 -1.05 2.16 -14.78
C ALA A 99 0.28 2.78 -14.36
N TYR A 100 0.37 4.12 -14.37
CA TYR A 100 1.55 4.82 -13.88
C TYR A 100 1.76 4.64 -12.37
N LEU A 101 0.71 4.62 -11.57
CA LEU A 101 0.78 4.34 -10.14
C LEU A 101 1.41 2.97 -9.88
N TRP A 102 0.91 1.92 -10.52
CA TRP A 102 1.45 0.57 -10.35
C TRP A 102 2.89 0.45 -10.82
N HIS A 103 3.20 1.03 -11.97
CA HIS A 103 4.57 1.11 -12.45
C HIS A 103 5.48 1.77 -11.41
N SER A 104 5.08 2.92 -10.87
CA SER A 104 5.84 3.66 -9.85
C SER A 104 6.02 2.86 -8.56
N PHE A 105 4.96 2.21 -8.08
CA PHE A 105 5.04 1.31 -6.92
C PHE A 105 6.03 0.19 -7.14
N ILE A 106 5.93 -0.54 -8.25
CA ILE A 106 6.82 -1.67 -8.55
C ILE A 106 8.29 -1.24 -8.57
N LEU A 107 8.59 -0.05 -9.12
CA LEU A 107 9.94 0.52 -9.16
C LEU A 107 10.37 1.21 -7.85
N GLN A 108 9.52 1.24 -6.82
CA GLN A 108 9.76 1.94 -5.55
C GLN A 108 9.96 3.47 -5.70
N ASP A 109 9.35 4.08 -6.71
CA ASP A 109 9.30 5.54 -6.88
C ASP A 109 8.05 6.10 -6.20
N PHE A 110 8.14 6.27 -4.88
CA PHE A 110 7.00 6.70 -4.07
C PHE A 110 6.58 8.16 -4.32
N VAL A 111 7.49 9.00 -4.83
CA VAL A 111 7.16 10.37 -5.23
C VAL A 111 6.28 10.35 -6.47
N LEU A 112 6.60 9.49 -7.44
CA LEU A 112 5.78 9.30 -8.63
C LEU A 112 4.46 8.58 -8.29
N SER A 113 4.48 7.61 -7.36
CA SER A 113 3.24 7.01 -6.82
C SER A 113 2.34 8.06 -6.19
N TYR A 114 2.88 8.98 -5.39
CA TYR A 114 2.13 10.11 -4.85
C TYR A 114 1.53 10.98 -5.96
N ARG A 115 2.32 11.33 -6.99
CA ARG A 115 1.83 12.15 -8.10
C ARG A 115 0.63 11.51 -8.81
N TYR A 116 0.69 10.23 -9.13
CA TYR A 116 -0.37 9.57 -9.91
C TYR A 116 -1.57 9.13 -9.07
N SER A 117 -1.37 8.81 -7.79
CA SER A 117 -2.49 8.60 -6.86
C SER A 117 -3.23 9.92 -6.57
N GLN A 118 -2.51 11.04 -6.45
CA GLN A 118 -3.13 12.37 -6.33
C GLN A 118 -3.96 12.69 -7.57
N LYS A 119 -3.39 12.55 -8.78
CA LYS A 119 -4.13 12.75 -10.03
C LYS A 119 -5.36 11.84 -10.18
N TRP A 120 -5.30 10.62 -9.65
CA TRP A 120 -6.46 9.73 -9.59
C TRP A 120 -7.53 10.32 -8.68
N VAL A 121 -7.21 10.67 -7.44
CA VAL A 121 -8.19 11.27 -6.51
C VAL A 121 -8.73 12.59 -7.05
N ASP A 122 -7.89 13.48 -7.57
CA ASP A 122 -8.28 14.76 -8.17
C ASP A 122 -9.32 14.57 -9.28
N LEU A 123 -9.22 13.49 -10.06
CA LEU A 123 -10.21 13.18 -11.10
C LEU A 123 -11.63 13.01 -10.53
N PHE A 124 -11.76 12.48 -9.30
CA PHE A 124 -13.04 12.35 -8.61
C PHE A 124 -13.45 13.63 -7.88
N GLU A 125 -12.50 14.45 -7.43
CA GLU A 125 -12.80 15.78 -6.88
C GLU A 125 -13.31 16.74 -7.96
N GLU A 126 -12.75 16.66 -9.17
CA GLU A 126 -13.16 17.42 -10.34
C GLU A 126 -14.51 16.95 -10.91
N ASN A 127 -14.93 15.71 -10.61
CA ASN A 127 -16.16 15.10 -11.11
C ASN A 127 -16.90 14.37 -9.95
N PRO A 128 -17.49 15.10 -8.98
CA PRO A 128 -18.02 14.52 -7.75
C PRO A 128 -19.10 13.45 -7.96
N GLU A 129 -19.88 13.53 -9.04
CA GLU A 129 -20.87 12.52 -9.42
C GLU A 129 -20.24 11.14 -9.65
N MET A 130 -18.95 11.09 -10.01
CA MET A 130 -18.21 9.85 -10.18
C MET A 130 -17.90 9.17 -8.84
N LYS A 131 -17.89 9.89 -7.71
CA LYS A 131 -17.79 9.27 -6.37
C LYS A 131 -19.01 8.40 -6.07
N ILE A 132 -20.19 8.84 -6.53
CA ILE A 132 -21.46 8.11 -6.41
C ILE A 132 -21.53 6.95 -7.41
N GLN A 133 -21.18 7.20 -8.68
CA GLN A 133 -21.27 6.17 -9.73
C GLN A 133 -20.19 5.10 -9.65
N ASN A 134 -18.99 5.44 -9.16
CA ASN A 134 -17.81 4.58 -9.15
C ASN A 134 -17.11 4.56 -7.78
N PRO A 135 -17.83 4.29 -6.68
CA PRO A 135 -17.35 4.46 -5.30
C PRO A 135 -16.13 3.59 -4.97
N VAL A 136 -16.08 2.38 -5.54
CA VAL A 136 -14.95 1.45 -5.37
C VAL A 136 -13.65 2.02 -5.93
N PHE A 137 -13.71 2.70 -7.09
CA PHE A 137 -12.53 3.32 -7.69
C PHE A 137 -12.09 4.54 -6.89
N TYR A 138 -13.03 5.32 -6.35
CA TYR A 138 -12.71 6.46 -5.49
C TYR A 138 -12.00 6.00 -4.21
N LEU A 139 -12.62 5.08 -3.46
CA LEU A 139 -12.08 4.56 -2.19
C LEU A 139 -10.68 3.95 -2.37
N LYS A 140 -10.47 3.20 -3.45
CA LYS A 140 -9.14 2.67 -3.81
C LYS A 140 -8.13 3.78 -4.09
N GLY A 141 -8.51 4.80 -4.87
CA GLY A 141 -7.65 5.94 -5.19
C GLY A 141 -7.19 6.67 -3.93
N VAL A 142 -8.14 6.95 -3.02
CA VAL A 142 -7.84 7.59 -1.73
C VAL A 142 -6.92 6.72 -0.88
N ASN A 143 -7.16 5.40 -0.81
CA ASN A 143 -6.29 4.49 -0.08
C ASN A 143 -4.84 4.53 -0.59
N TYR A 144 -4.64 4.47 -1.91
CA TYR A 144 -3.29 4.52 -2.49
C TYR A 144 -2.64 5.90 -2.40
N LEU A 145 -3.44 6.98 -2.38
CA LEU A 145 -2.94 8.31 -2.09
C LEU A 145 -2.41 8.40 -0.66
N LEU A 146 -3.18 7.91 0.32
CA LEU A 146 -2.76 7.85 1.71
C LEU A 146 -1.52 6.95 1.86
N GLU A 147 -1.50 5.76 1.25
CA GLU A 147 -0.34 4.88 1.26
C GLU A 147 0.91 5.56 0.67
N SER A 148 0.78 6.24 -0.47
CA SER A 148 1.90 6.97 -1.07
C SER A 148 2.40 8.09 -0.16
N LEU A 149 1.48 8.87 0.43
CA LEU A 149 1.80 9.94 1.38
C LEU A 149 2.47 9.41 2.65
N TYR A 150 2.05 8.23 3.13
CA TYR A 150 2.67 7.53 4.25
C TYR A 150 4.11 7.13 3.92
N LEU A 151 4.33 6.51 2.75
CA LEU A 151 5.65 6.04 2.32
C LEU A 151 6.67 7.17 2.13
N ILE A 152 6.22 8.35 1.68
CA ILE A 152 7.07 9.55 1.59
C ILE A 152 7.06 10.39 2.88
N LYS A 153 6.40 9.93 3.93
CA LYS A 153 6.26 10.60 5.24
C LYS A 153 5.71 12.03 5.18
N HIS A 154 4.84 12.34 4.21
CA HIS A 154 4.26 13.69 4.04
C HIS A 154 3.02 13.92 4.93
N LYS A 155 3.28 14.14 6.22
CA LYS A 155 2.26 14.27 7.28
C LYS A 155 1.12 15.26 6.98
N THR A 156 1.43 16.49 6.58
CA THR A 156 0.40 17.54 6.42
C THR A 156 -0.67 17.18 5.38
N LYS A 157 -0.25 16.67 4.22
CA LYS A 157 -1.19 16.19 3.19
C LYS A 157 -1.87 14.90 3.59
N TYR A 158 -1.17 14.00 4.27
CA TYR A 158 -1.75 12.76 4.79
C TYR A 158 -2.97 13.04 5.68
N ASN A 159 -2.81 13.95 6.65
CA ASN A 159 -3.88 14.32 7.58
C ASN A 159 -5.08 14.92 6.82
N LYS A 160 -4.83 15.85 5.89
CA LYS A 160 -5.89 16.45 5.07
C LYS A 160 -6.66 15.42 4.24
N VAL A 161 -5.97 14.48 3.60
CA VAL A 161 -6.63 13.43 2.80
C VAL A 161 -7.43 12.48 3.70
N LEU A 162 -6.93 12.15 4.89
CA LEU A 162 -7.63 11.29 5.84
C LEU A 162 -8.89 11.99 6.41
N GLU A 163 -8.82 13.29 6.67
CA GLU A 163 -9.96 14.12 7.06
C GLU A 163 -11.02 14.16 5.95
N ASN A 164 -10.61 14.39 4.70
CA ASN A 164 -11.52 14.36 3.55
C ASN A 164 -12.20 12.99 3.39
N LEU A 165 -11.45 11.89 3.52
CA LEU A 165 -12.03 10.54 3.50
C LEU A 165 -13.06 10.35 4.62
N THR A 166 -12.77 10.89 5.80
CA THR A 166 -13.69 10.83 6.96
C THR A 166 -14.98 11.56 6.67
N ALA A 167 -14.89 12.78 6.11
CA ALA A 167 -16.03 13.59 5.72
C ALA A 167 -16.85 12.87 4.63
N ASP A 168 -16.20 12.37 3.57
CA ASP A 168 -16.89 11.69 2.48
C ASP A 168 -17.63 10.41 2.91
N ILE A 169 -17.10 9.69 3.90
CA ILE A 169 -17.79 8.53 4.49
C ILE A 169 -18.97 8.95 5.37
N LYS A 170 -18.80 10.02 6.17
CA LYS A 170 -19.81 10.47 7.14
C LYS A 170 -20.98 11.20 6.49
N ASP A 171 -20.69 12.03 5.50
CA ASP A 171 -21.65 12.90 4.83
C ASP A 171 -22.31 12.21 3.61
N GLU A 172 -22.03 10.91 3.42
CA GLU A 172 -22.60 10.07 2.35
C GLU A 172 -22.31 10.58 0.92
N ASN A 173 -21.17 11.27 0.73
CA ASN A 173 -20.69 11.71 -0.59
C ASN A 173 -20.28 10.54 -1.52
N ILE A 174 -20.31 9.32 -1.01
CA ILE A 174 -19.98 8.07 -1.70
C ILE A 174 -21.16 7.11 -1.50
N THR A 175 -21.57 6.39 -2.55
CA THR A 175 -22.61 5.37 -2.40
C THR A 175 -22.16 4.21 -1.49
N MET A 176 -22.94 3.94 -0.45
CA MET A 176 -22.64 2.94 0.59
C MET A 176 -23.50 1.68 0.46
N ASN A 177 -23.04 0.70 -0.31
CA ASN A 177 -23.53 -0.68 -0.27
C ASN A 177 -22.66 -1.56 0.64
N GLU A 178 -22.97 -2.85 0.82
CA GLU A 178 -22.21 -3.74 1.71
C GLU A 178 -20.72 -3.83 1.35
N ASN A 179 -20.41 -3.89 0.05
CA ASN A 179 -19.03 -3.95 -0.44
C ASN A 179 -18.29 -2.63 -0.17
N THR A 180 -18.89 -1.48 -0.50
CA THR A 180 -18.22 -0.17 -0.28
C THR A 180 -18.12 0.17 1.20
N LYS A 181 -19.08 -0.24 2.03
CA LYS A 181 -18.98 -0.15 3.51
C LYS A 181 -17.80 -0.97 4.04
N THR A 182 -17.59 -2.17 3.51
CA THR A 182 -16.46 -3.02 3.87
C THR A 182 -15.13 -2.39 3.43
N LEU A 183 -15.05 -1.88 2.19
CA LEU A 183 -13.85 -1.18 1.69
C LEU A 183 -13.56 0.10 2.48
N ALA A 184 -14.58 0.91 2.77
CA ALA A 184 -14.43 2.11 3.57
C ALA A 184 -13.94 1.76 4.98
N PHE A 185 -14.48 0.72 5.61
CA PHE A 185 -14.00 0.20 6.89
C PHE A 185 -12.52 -0.20 6.81
N LEU A 186 -12.12 -1.00 5.82
CA LEU A 186 -10.74 -1.43 5.63
C LEU A 186 -9.80 -0.23 5.49
N TYR A 187 -10.05 0.62 4.50
CA TYR A 187 -9.15 1.70 4.14
C TYR A 187 -9.08 2.79 5.21
N PHE A 188 -10.22 3.18 5.79
CA PHE A 188 -10.21 4.17 6.86
C PHE A 188 -9.42 3.67 8.09
N ASN A 189 -9.71 2.46 8.57
CA ASN A 189 -9.08 1.99 9.82
C ASN A 189 -7.60 1.66 9.63
N GLN A 190 -7.20 1.09 8.49
CA GLN A 190 -5.78 0.86 8.20
C GLN A 190 -4.99 2.18 8.12
N ASN A 191 -5.56 3.21 7.49
CA ASN A 191 -4.94 4.52 7.42
C ASN A 191 -4.99 5.27 8.76
N LYS A 192 -6.00 5.04 9.58
CA LYS A 192 -6.02 5.59 10.94
C LYS A 192 -4.93 5.00 11.83
N LEU A 193 -4.54 3.73 11.64
CA LEU A 193 -3.36 3.16 12.30
C LEU A 193 -2.08 3.84 11.79
N ASN A 194 -1.94 3.98 10.47
CA ASN A 194 -0.80 4.67 9.84
C ASN A 194 -0.64 6.12 10.31
N TYR A 195 -1.76 6.82 10.56
CA TYR A 195 -1.76 8.16 11.15
C TYR A 195 -1.02 8.19 12.49
N TYR A 196 -1.32 7.28 13.41
CA TYR A 196 -0.61 7.21 14.69
C TYR A 196 0.88 6.87 14.53
N PHE A 197 1.23 6.02 13.54
CA PHE A 197 2.62 5.71 13.23
C PHE A 197 3.38 6.93 12.73
N LEU A 198 2.80 7.71 11.81
CA LEU A 198 3.42 8.93 11.28
C LEU A 198 3.64 10.00 12.37
N GLU A 199 2.78 10.04 13.38
CA GLU A 199 2.88 11.01 14.47
C GLU A 199 3.72 10.52 15.66
N GLY A 200 4.09 9.23 15.69
CA GLY A 200 4.73 8.63 16.87
C GLY A 200 3.82 8.68 18.09
N ARG A 201 2.53 8.38 17.92
CA ARG A 201 1.49 8.43 18.98
C ARG A 201 0.94 7.02 19.26
N PHE A 202 1.83 6.10 19.59
CA PHE A 202 1.49 4.68 19.72
C PHE A 202 0.60 4.42 20.93
N THR A 203 0.96 4.96 22.09
CA THR A 203 0.20 4.82 23.34
C THR A 203 -1.23 5.36 23.21
N GLU A 204 -1.39 6.54 22.59
CA GLU A 204 -2.72 7.12 22.33
C GLU A 204 -3.54 6.26 21.34
N GLY A 205 -2.86 5.69 20.34
CA GLY A 205 -3.45 4.79 19.35
C GLY A 205 -4.04 3.50 19.92
N LEU A 206 -3.64 3.07 21.12
CA LEU A 206 -4.18 1.86 21.76
C LEU A 206 -5.68 1.96 22.05
N SER A 207 -6.19 3.15 22.38
CA SER A 207 -7.64 3.38 22.55
C SER A 207 -8.43 3.09 21.28
N PHE A 208 -7.87 3.49 20.13
CA PHE A 208 -8.42 3.21 18.82
C PHE A 208 -8.30 1.72 18.46
N VAL A 209 -7.19 1.06 18.80
CA VAL A 209 -7.02 -0.39 18.62
C VAL A 209 -8.13 -1.18 19.32
N THR A 210 -8.45 -0.85 20.57
CA THR A 210 -9.56 -1.51 21.30
C THR A 210 -10.89 -1.34 20.57
N THR A 211 -11.17 -0.14 20.07
CA THR A 211 -12.40 0.13 19.29
C THR A 211 -12.42 -0.65 17.98
N LEU A 212 -11.28 -0.74 17.29
CA LEU A 212 -11.13 -1.46 16.04
C LEU A 212 -11.34 -2.96 16.21
N LEU A 213 -10.72 -3.58 17.22
CA LEU A 213 -10.87 -4.99 17.53
C LEU A 213 -12.32 -5.39 17.77
N ASN A 214 -13.12 -4.54 18.43
CA ASN A 214 -14.54 -4.76 18.65
C ASN A 214 -15.39 -4.64 17.35
N LYS A 215 -14.86 -3.98 16.32
CA LYS A 215 -15.55 -3.80 15.03
C LYS A 215 -15.19 -4.85 14.00
N ILE A 216 -13.96 -5.40 14.03
CA ILE A 216 -13.49 -6.40 13.06
C ILE A 216 -14.48 -7.57 12.89
N PRO A 217 -14.99 -8.22 13.97
CA PRO A 217 -15.91 -9.35 13.84
C PRO A 217 -17.17 -9.07 13.00
N LYS A 218 -17.63 -7.81 12.94
CA LYS A 218 -18.81 -7.43 12.13
C LYS A 218 -18.55 -7.52 10.63
N TYR A 219 -17.30 -7.52 10.22
CA TYR A 219 -16.89 -7.52 8.81
C TYR A 219 -16.09 -8.77 8.42
N GLU A 220 -15.78 -9.68 9.36
CA GLU A 220 -14.96 -10.88 9.10
C GLU A 220 -15.50 -11.75 7.96
N ASN A 221 -16.83 -11.89 7.84
CA ASN A 221 -17.43 -12.67 6.75
C ASN A 221 -17.28 -12.03 5.36
N ASN A 222 -17.03 -10.72 5.31
CA ASN A 222 -16.94 -9.94 4.07
C ASN A 222 -15.50 -9.55 3.72
N ILE A 223 -14.54 -9.88 4.59
CA ILE A 223 -13.13 -9.52 4.47
C ILE A 223 -12.32 -10.81 4.33
N ASP A 224 -11.42 -10.87 3.35
CA ASP A 224 -10.51 -12.00 3.25
C ASP A 224 -9.52 -12.07 4.44
N ALA A 225 -9.00 -13.26 4.71
CA ALA A 225 -8.05 -13.47 5.81
C ALA A 225 -6.81 -12.56 5.72
N HIS A 226 -6.38 -12.17 4.52
CA HIS A 226 -5.19 -11.35 4.34
C HIS A 226 -5.37 -9.94 4.96
N HIS A 227 -6.51 -9.30 4.73
CA HIS A 227 -6.77 -7.98 5.31
C HIS A 227 -6.84 -8.01 6.86
N ILE A 228 -7.37 -9.10 7.44
CA ILE A 228 -7.37 -9.28 8.90
C ILE A 228 -5.93 -9.40 9.42
N MET A 229 -5.07 -10.15 8.73
CA MET A 229 -3.66 -10.26 9.12
C MET A 229 -2.91 -8.93 8.98
N VAL A 230 -3.24 -8.10 7.98
CA VAL A 230 -2.69 -6.74 7.88
C VAL A 230 -3.12 -5.89 9.09
N PHE A 231 -4.37 -6.03 9.56
CA PHE A 231 -4.78 -5.38 10.81
C PHE A 231 -3.99 -5.89 12.01
N TYR A 232 -3.87 -7.21 12.19
CA TYR A 232 -3.09 -7.77 13.30
C TYR A 232 -1.64 -7.30 13.28
N TYR A 233 -1.02 -7.19 12.10
CA TYR A 233 0.34 -6.69 11.99
C TYR A 233 0.46 -5.23 12.43
N LYS A 234 -0.44 -4.37 11.97
CA LYS A 234 -0.46 -2.96 12.37
C LYS A 234 -0.82 -2.81 13.86
N ILE A 235 -1.71 -3.63 14.39
CA ILE A 235 -2.04 -3.66 15.82
C ILE A 235 -0.81 -4.08 16.64
N ALA A 236 -0.08 -5.10 16.21
CA ALA A 236 1.17 -5.51 16.83
C ALA A 236 2.22 -4.39 16.80
N CYS A 237 2.35 -3.67 15.68
CA CYS A 237 3.22 -2.50 15.60
C CYS A 237 2.79 -1.39 16.57
N MET A 238 1.48 -1.21 16.79
CA MET A 238 0.98 -0.24 17.77
C MET A 238 1.41 -0.59 19.19
N TYR A 239 1.22 -1.86 19.59
CA TYR A 239 1.65 -2.35 20.89
C TYR A 239 3.18 -2.27 21.06
N PHE A 240 3.94 -2.66 20.04
CA PHE A 240 5.40 -2.56 20.04
C PHE A 240 5.88 -1.13 20.27
N GLY A 241 5.36 -0.16 19.51
CA GLY A 241 5.75 1.24 19.64
C GLY A 241 5.39 1.83 21.02
N ALA A 242 4.31 1.35 21.63
CA ALA A 242 3.89 1.71 22.99
C ALA A 242 4.66 0.96 24.11
N GLY A 243 5.63 0.11 23.76
CA GLY A 243 6.43 -0.68 24.72
C GLY A 243 5.70 -1.90 25.31
N LYS A 244 4.57 -2.29 24.73
CA LYS A 244 3.73 -3.43 25.14
C LYS A 244 4.10 -4.69 24.35
N ASN A 245 5.24 -5.27 24.70
CA ASN A 245 5.86 -6.34 23.89
C ASN A 245 5.08 -7.66 23.93
N GLU A 246 4.46 -8.02 25.07
CA GLU A 246 3.66 -9.25 25.17
C GLU A 246 2.43 -9.22 24.27
N GLU A 247 1.66 -8.13 24.29
CA GLU A 247 0.54 -7.95 23.38
C GLU A 247 0.99 -7.90 21.92
N CYS A 248 2.14 -7.28 21.63
CA CYS A 248 2.75 -7.31 20.30
C CYS A 248 2.95 -8.75 19.82
N ILE A 249 3.62 -9.58 20.62
CA ILE A 249 3.88 -11.00 20.34
C ILE A 249 2.57 -11.75 20.09
N PHE A 250 1.58 -11.58 20.96
CA PHE A 250 0.27 -12.22 20.83
C PHE A 250 -0.39 -11.98 19.46
N TYR A 251 -0.34 -10.74 18.95
CA TYR A 251 -0.92 -10.44 17.63
C TYR A 251 -0.04 -10.93 16.47
N LEU A 252 1.28 -11.00 16.63
CA LEU A 252 2.17 -11.55 15.62
C LEU A 252 2.02 -13.07 15.47
N GLU A 253 1.83 -13.78 16.58
CA GLU A 253 1.59 -15.23 16.57
C GLU A 253 0.34 -15.59 15.78
N LYS A 254 -0.74 -14.78 15.87
CA LYS A 254 -1.94 -14.95 15.02
C LYS A 254 -1.65 -14.94 13.53
N ILE A 255 -0.60 -14.24 13.10
CA ILE A 255 -0.17 -14.18 11.71
C ILE A 255 0.76 -15.36 11.39
N ILE A 256 1.74 -15.60 12.26
CA ILE A 256 2.79 -16.61 12.10
C ILE A 256 2.22 -18.03 12.07
N ASP A 257 1.18 -18.29 12.87
CA ASP A 257 0.56 -19.61 13.01
C ASP A 257 -0.52 -19.88 11.95
N ASN A 258 -0.89 -18.86 11.16
CA ASN A 258 -1.92 -18.99 10.14
C ASN A 258 -1.39 -19.75 8.91
N LYS A 259 -1.82 -21.00 8.76
CA LYS A 259 -1.42 -21.91 7.67
C LYS A 259 -2.13 -21.63 6.34
N GLU A 260 -3.19 -20.82 6.33
CA GLU A 260 -3.95 -20.48 5.13
C GLU A 260 -3.29 -19.34 4.33
N LEU A 261 -2.27 -18.69 4.91
CA LEU A 261 -1.59 -17.55 4.30
C LEU A 261 -0.67 -18.00 3.15
N LYS A 262 -1.23 -18.15 1.95
CA LYS A 262 -0.45 -18.42 0.73
C LYS A 262 -0.04 -17.16 -0.05
N MET A 263 -0.65 -16.01 0.23
CA MET A 263 -0.65 -14.88 -0.73
C MET A 263 0.33 -13.73 -0.46
N ARG A 264 0.93 -13.60 0.73
CA ARG A 264 1.89 -12.51 1.01
C ARG A 264 3.01 -12.98 1.94
N GLU A 265 4.08 -13.51 1.33
CA GLU A 265 5.28 -14.00 2.01
C GLU A 265 5.98 -12.88 2.80
N ASP A 266 5.92 -11.63 2.30
CA ASP A 266 6.48 -10.43 2.92
C ASP A 266 5.92 -10.21 4.33
N LEU A 267 4.59 -10.26 4.48
CA LEU A 267 3.92 -10.02 5.77
C LEU A 267 4.37 -11.02 6.83
N LEU A 268 4.50 -12.30 6.47
CA LEU A 268 5.02 -13.34 7.37
C LEU A 268 6.48 -13.10 7.73
N CYS A 269 7.30 -12.72 6.73
CA CYS A 269 8.71 -12.40 6.94
C CYS A 269 8.88 -11.26 7.94
N PHE A 270 8.18 -10.14 7.74
CA PHE A 270 8.22 -9.00 8.67
C PHE A 270 7.60 -9.30 10.03
N SER A 271 6.54 -10.11 10.08
CA SER A 271 5.93 -10.52 11.35
C SER A 271 6.91 -11.33 12.20
N ARG A 272 7.66 -12.27 11.60
CA ARG A 272 8.67 -13.05 12.32
C ARG A 272 9.86 -12.21 12.78
N VAL A 273 10.31 -11.26 11.97
CA VAL A 273 11.40 -10.34 12.34
C VAL A 273 10.96 -9.44 13.50
N LEU A 274 9.77 -8.84 13.44
CA LEU A 274 9.25 -8.04 14.55
C LEU A 274 9.02 -8.90 15.79
N ASN A 275 8.56 -10.14 15.63
CA ASN A 275 8.34 -11.06 16.75
C ASN A 275 9.66 -11.33 17.49
N LEU A 276 10.75 -11.56 16.76
CA LEU A 276 12.08 -11.70 17.34
C LEU A 276 12.51 -10.46 18.14
N VAL A 277 12.30 -9.27 17.58
CA VAL A 277 12.65 -8.02 18.24
C VAL A 277 11.81 -7.79 19.50
N ALA A 278 10.50 -8.10 19.44
CA ALA A 278 9.59 -7.99 20.58
C ALA A 278 9.95 -8.97 21.71
N HIS A 279 10.33 -10.22 21.39
CA HIS A 279 10.80 -11.19 22.38
C HIS A 279 12.06 -10.71 23.09
N TYR A 280 13.01 -10.18 22.32
CA TYR A 280 14.23 -9.59 22.87
C TYR A 280 13.91 -8.42 23.82
N ASP A 281 13.02 -7.51 23.40
CA ASP A 281 12.64 -6.35 24.22
C ASP A 281 11.81 -6.72 25.46
N ALA A 282 11.11 -7.86 25.44
CA ALA A 282 10.39 -8.40 26.58
C ALA A 282 11.28 -9.17 27.57
N GLY A 283 12.54 -9.48 27.21
CA GLY A 283 13.41 -10.35 28.00
C GLY A 283 12.95 -11.82 28.03
N LEU A 284 12.21 -12.26 27.00
CA LEU A 284 11.69 -13.62 26.91
C LEU A 284 12.74 -14.55 26.27
N ASP A 285 13.71 -14.97 27.08
CA ASP A 285 14.93 -15.65 26.61
C ASP A 285 14.78 -17.17 26.43
N ASP A 286 13.79 -17.81 27.05
CA ASP A 286 13.68 -19.27 27.15
C ASP A 286 13.67 -20.01 25.79
N ASN A 287 13.15 -19.37 24.73
CA ASN A 287 13.02 -19.98 23.40
C ASN A 287 13.61 -19.13 22.27
N ILE A 288 14.37 -18.07 22.58
CA ILE A 288 14.86 -17.12 21.56
C ILE A 288 15.77 -17.78 20.52
N ASP A 289 16.57 -18.79 20.87
CA ASP A 289 17.38 -19.56 19.91
C ASP A 289 16.55 -20.26 18.85
N LYS A 290 15.52 -20.99 19.31
CA LYS A 290 14.63 -21.73 18.41
C LYS A 290 13.88 -20.75 17.51
N LEU A 291 13.49 -19.59 18.05
CA LEU A 291 12.84 -18.54 17.27
C LEU A 291 13.77 -17.92 16.22
N ILE A 292 15.05 -17.67 16.55
CA ILE A 292 16.06 -17.16 15.61
C ILE A 292 16.30 -18.15 14.49
N VAL A 293 16.52 -19.43 14.82
CA VAL A 293 16.78 -20.48 13.83
C VAL A 293 15.58 -20.68 12.91
N SER A 294 14.38 -20.81 13.47
CA SER A 294 13.16 -21.00 12.67
C SER A 294 12.86 -19.80 11.77
N THR A 295 13.06 -18.57 12.26
CA THR A 295 12.91 -17.36 11.45
C THR A 295 13.94 -17.29 10.33
N TYR A 296 15.21 -17.61 10.61
CA TYR A 296 16.26 -17.65 9.59
C TYR A 296 15.94 -18.67 8.48
N GLN A 297 15.55 -19.89 8.85
CA GLN A 297 15.18 -20.94 7.91
C GLN A 297 13.98 -20.52 7.05
N PHE A 298 12.99 -19.87 7.67
CA PHE A 298 11.80 -19.37 6.96
C PHE A 298 12.16 -18.31 5.92
N LEU A 299 12.98 -17.31 6.30
CA LEU A 299 13.37 -16.22 5.40
C LEU A 299 14.20 -16.70 4.20
N ILE A 300 15.07 -17.72 4.41
CA ILE A 300 15.76 -18.39 3.30
C ILE A 300 14.76 -19.04 2.36
N LYS A 301 13.81 -19.81 2.90
CA LYS A 301 12.82 -20.55 2.11
C LYS A 301 11.96 -19.64 1.22
N MET A 302 11.61 -18.45 1.70
CA MET A 302 10.78 -17.48 0.97
C MET A 302 11.56 -16.62 -0.04
N ASN A 303 12.89 -16.81 -0.18
CA ASN A 303 13.73 -15.96 -1.03
C ASN A 303 13.55 -14.44 -0.74
N ASP A 304 13.29 -14.13 0.54
CA ASP A 304 13.03 -12.77 1.06
C ASP A 304 14.12 -12.33 2.04
N LEU A 305 15.25 -13.04 2.00
CA LEU A 305 16.43 -12.77 2.81
C LEU A 305 17.29 -11.69 2.16
N HIS A 306 16.83 -10.45 2.23
CA HIS A 306 17.58 -9.27 1.77
C HIS A 306 18.67 -8.85 2.75
N GLN A 307 19.50 -7.87 2.37
CA GLN A 307 20.71 -7.53 3.13
C GLN A 307 20.38 -7.04 4.54
N VAL A 308 19.31 -6.26 4.69
CA VAL A 308 18.84 -5.78 5.99
C VAL A 308 18.41 -6.95 6.89
N GLN A 309 17.60 -7.89 6.39
CA GLN A 309 17.17 -9.08 7.14
C GLN A 309 18.36 -9.98 7.50
N ARG A 310 19.33 -10.17 6.59
CA ARG A 310 20.56 -10.94 6.87
C ARG A 310 21.33 -10.35 8.04
N LYS A 311 21.57 -9.04 8.00
CA LYS A 311 22.30 -8.32 9.06
C LYS A 311 21.55 -8.36 10.38
N MET A 312 20.23 -8.19 10.37
CA MET A 312 19.37 -8.30 11.55
C MET A 312 19.47 -9.69 12.19
N ILE A 313 19.32 -10.76 11.41
CA ILE A 313 19.37 -12.12 11.97
C ILE A 313 20.78 -12.46 12.45
N GLN A 314 21.82 -12.03 11.72
CA GLN A 314 23.21 -12.23 12.13
C GLN A 314 23.48 -11.51 13.46
N PHE A 315 22.99 -10.29 13.62
CA PHE A 315 23.06 -9.56 14.88
C PHE A 315 22.36 -10.31 16.01
N LEU A 316 21.12 -10.76 15.80
CA LEU A 316 20.35 -11.49 16.81
C LEU A 316 21.03 -12.83 17.19
N LYS A 317 21.64 -13.54 16.24
CA LYS A 317 22.44 -14.74 16.51
C LYS A 317 23.66 -14.43 17.39
N ASN A 318 24.28 -13.27 17.18
CA ASN A 318 25.49 -12.87 17.89
C ASN A 318 25.20 -12.26 19.27
N LEU A 319 23.97 -11.82 19.56
CA LEU A 319 23.60 -11.22 20.86
C LEU A 319 23.98 -12.08 22.06
N LYS A 320 23.92 -13.41 21.93
CA LYS A 320 24.28 -14.36 23.00
C LYS A 320 25.74 -14.34 23.39
N ASN A 321 26.60 -13.92 22.47
CA ASN A 321 28.05 -13.85 22.65
C ASN A 321 28.49 -12.42 23.01
N ILE A 322 27.57 -11.47 23.13
CA ILE A 322 27.84 -10.07 23.43
C ILE A 322 27.61 -9.85 24.92
N TYR A 323 28.63 -9.37 25.63
CA TYR A 323 28.48 -9.02 27.03
C TYR A 323 27.60 -7.78 27.20
N PRO A 324 26.87 -7.60 28.32
CA PRO A 324 26.00 -6.44 28.54
C PRO A 324 26.69 -5.08 28.32
N GLN A 325 27.98 -4.97 28.64
CA GLN A 325 28.78 -3.75 28.44
C GLN A 325 29.12 -3.47 26.97
N GLU A 326 29.09 -4.48 26.11
CA GLU A 326 29.37 -4.40 24.67
C GLU A 326 28.10 -4.21 23.84
N LEU A 327 26.94 -4.50 24.43
CA LEU A 327 25.64 -4.46 23.77
C LEU A 327 25.32 -3.09 23.16
N HIS A 328 25.61 -2.01 23.89
CA HIS A 328 25.43 -0.65 23.37
C HIS A 328 26.29 -0.38 22.13
N LYS A 329 27.56 -0.83 22.12
CA LYS A 329 28.44 -0.72 20.94
C LYS A 329 27.91 -1.55 19.76
N ALA A 330 27.36 -2.73 20.04
CA ALA A 330 26.80 -3.60 19.02
C ALA A 330 25.56 -2.97 18.34
N PHE A 331 24.69 -2.30 19.10
CA PHE A 331 23.57 -1.54 18.53
C PHE A 331 24.03 -0.40 17.63
N ILE A 332 25.05 0.37 18.05
CA ILE A 332 25.64 1.44 17.22
C ILE A 332 26.21 0.88 15.91
N ALA A 333 26.92 -0.25 15.98
CA ALA A 333 27.49 -0.91 14.81
C ALA A 333 26.38 -1.37 13.84
N LEU A 334 25.35 -2.05 14.35
CA LEU A 334 24.23 -2.49 13.52
C LEU A 334 23.48 -1.30 12.90
N HIS A 335 23.20 -0.24 13.68
CA HIS A 335 22.54 0.97 13.17
C HIS A 335 23.33 1.59 12.01
N SER A 336 24.65 1.77 12.21
CA SER A 336 25.54 2.33 11.20
C SER A 336 25.61 1.48 9.94
N GLU A 337 25.49 0.15 10.06
CA GLU A 337 25.42 -0.74 8.91
C GLU A 337 24.09 -0.67 8.17
N LEU A 338 22.96 -0.66 8.89
CA LEU A 338 21.63 -0.62 8.30
C LEU A 338 21.34 0.73 7.64
N LEU A 339 21.83 1.83 8.22
CA LEU A 339 21.65 3.18 7.70
C LEU A 339 22.14 3.34 6.25
N LYS A 340 23.18 2.58 5.84
CA LYS A 340 23.70 2.55 4.47
C LYS A 340 22.66 2.08 3.44
N TYR A 341 21.65 1.32 3.88
CA TYR A 341 20.61 0.77 3.02
C TYR A 341 19.34 1.63 2.98
N GLU A 342 19.22 2.65 3.82
CA GLU A 342 18.02 3.49 3.91
C GLU A 342 17.64 4.11 2.56
N ASN A 343 18.66 4.57 1.80
CA ASN A 343 18.48 5.17 0.47
C ASN A 343 18.86 4.23 -0.68
N HIS A 344 19.12 2.94 -0.39
CA HIS A 344 19.49 1.98 -1.44
C HIS A 344 18.29 1.72 -2.36
N PRO A 345 18.47 1.70 -3.70
CA PRO A 345 17.37 1.62 -4.66
C PRO A 345 16.45 0.41 -4.46
N TYR A 346 16.99 -0.70 -3.95
CA TYR A 346 16.24 -1.96 -3.77
C TYR A 346 16.06 -2.39 -2.32
N GLU A 347 16.96 -1.99 -1.42
CA GLU A 347 17.01 -2.51 -0.04
C GLU A 347 16.21 -1.64 0.92
N LYS A 348 15.89 -0.39 0.51
CA LYS A 348 15.06 0.54 1.28
C LYS A 348 13.69 -0.03 1.66
N ARG A 349 13.19 -1.02 0.91
CA ARG A 349 11.92 -1.71 1.21
C ARG A 349 11.87 -2.33 2.60
N ALA A 350 13.01 -2.75 3.15
CA ALA A 350 13.07 -3.40 4.44
C ALA A 350 12.63 -2.46 5.58
N PHE A 351 12.74 -1.15 5.36
CA PHE A 351 12.34 -0.10 6.30
C PHE A 351 10.87 0.35 6.14
N LEU A 352 10.14 -0.15 5.13
CA LEU A 352 8.76 0.27 4.87
C LEU A 352 7.76 -0.35 5.85
N TYR A 353 8.07 -1.55 6.34
CA TYR A 353 7.17 -2.34 7.17
C TYR A 353 7.54 -2.29 8.66
N LEU A 354 8.84 -2.11 8.96
CA LEU A 354 9.36 -1.99 10.32
C LEU A 354 10.42 -0.89 10.36
N ASP A 355 10.21 0.14 11.19
CA ASP A 355 11.20 1.20 11.42
C ASP A 355 12.28 0.72 12.41
N ILE A 356 13.08 -0.23 11.94
CA ILE A 356 14.15 -0.85 12.73
C ILE A 356 15.25 0.14 13.11
N LEU A 357 15.44 1.20 12.32
CA LEU A 357 16.39 2.26 12.62
C LEU A 357 15.93 3.05 13.86
N SER A 358 14.65 3.42 13.92
CA SER A 358 14.09 4.08 15.11
C SER A 358 14.13 3.19 16.34
N TRP A 359 13.93 1.87 16.19
CA TRP A 359 14.14 0.92 17.30
C TRP A 359 15.59 0.89 17.79
N LEU A 360 16.57 0.78 16.88
CA LEU A 360 17.99 0.80 17.26
C LEU A 360 18.39 2.11 17.93
N GLU A 361 17.93 3.25 17.41
CA GLU A 361 18.15 4.56 18.03
C GLU A 361 17.57 4.65 19.43
N SER A 362 16.39 4.06 19.65
CA SER A 362 15.77 3.93 20.97
C SER A 362 16.67 3.18 21.95
N LYS A 363 17.30 2.07 21.52
CA LYS A 363 18.25 1.31 22.35
C LYS A 363 19.56 2.04 22.61
N ILE A 364 20.05 2.81 21.63
CA ILE A 364 21.28 3.61 21.76
C ILE A 364 21.05 4.81 22.70
N GLN A 365 19.92 5.50 22.57
CA GLN A 365 19.64 6.72 23.32
C GLN A 365 18.93 6.48 24.65
N HIS A 366 18.58 5.22 24.95
CA HIS A 366 17.83 4.83 26.15
C HIS A 366 16.49 5.57 26.29
N VAL A 367 15.79 5.76 25.17
CA VAL A 367 14.44 6.36 25.11
C VAL A 367 13.47 5.41 24.39
N SER A 368 12.17 5.61 24.58
CA SER A 368 11.15 4.76 23.94
C SER A 368 11.16 4.92 22.42
N VAL A 369 10.74 3.87 21.71
CA VAL A 369 10.54 3.90 20.25
C VAL A 369 9.54 4.99 19.86
N GLU A 370 8.46 5.13 20.65
CA GLU A 370 7.48 6.21 20.51
C GLU A 370 8.15 7.60 20.48
N GLU A 371 9.04 7.88 21.43
CA GLU A 371 9.70 9.18 21.53
C GLU A 371 10.62 9.46 20.34
N ILE A 372 11.41 8.47 19.90
CA ILE A 372 12.27 8.62 18.71
C ILE A 372 11.43 8.97 17.47
N ILE A 373 10.36 8.23 17.23
CA ILE A 373 9.50 8.43 16.06
C ILE A 373 8.81 9.79 16.15
N ARG A 374 8.34 10.19 17.34
CA ARG A 374 7.74 11.50 17.58
C ARG A 374 8.72 12.65 17.30
N GLN A 375 9.98 12.52 17.72
CA GLN A 375 11.02 13.50 17.42
C GLN A 375 11.32 13.58 15.92
N LYS A 376 11.41 12.45 15.22
CA LYS A 376 11.58 12.40 13.76
C LYS A 376 10.40 13.06 13.04
N ALA A 377 9.17 12.76 13.47
CA ALA A 377 7.95 13.35 12.93
C ALA A 377 7.93 14.87 13.10
N GLY A 378 8.40 15.40 14.23
CA GLY A 378 8.54 16.83 14.47
C GLY A 378 9.52 17.53 13.51
N LYS A 379 10.59 16.84 13.11
CA LYS A 379 11.60 17.38 12.16
C LYS A 379 11.13 17.37 10.70
N LEU A 380 10.14 16.54 10.36
CA LEU A 380 9.55 16.45 9.02
C LEU A 380 8.56 17.58 8.71
N VAL A 381 8.25 18.44 9.68
CA VAL A 381 7.43 19.64 9.47
C VAL A 381 8.30 20.73 8.83
N LYS A 382 8.41 20.68 7.49
CA LYS A 382 8.75 21.82 6.63
C LYS A 382 7.90 21.79 5.36
#